data_AF-A0A2K2HB32-F1
#
_entry.id   AF-A0A2K2HB32-F1
#
_cell.length_a   1.000
_cell.length_b   1.000
_cell.length_c   1.000
_cell.angle_alpha   90.00
_cell.angle_beta   90.00
_cell.angle_gamma   90.00
#
_symmetry.space_group_name_H-M   'P 1'
#
loop_
_entity.id
_entity.type
_entity.pdbx_description
1 polymer ?
#
loop_
_entity_poly.entity_id
_entity_poly.type
_entity_poly.pdbx_seq_one_letter_code
_entity_poly.pdbx_strand_id
1 'polypeptide(L)'
;MDGVKGRDLFLARADLATEKSTARYYRSMAQLMGRYHRNVDTVTAILDTAGILNLQDRAGRRIVIAPVDHVFWTEKLDAKEQKFRAASGGDADQARLELWVFGTMDPAAEHELKQRGWTIVDQADRRLPKK
;
A
#
# COMPACT_ATOMS: atom_id res chain seq x y z
N MET A 1 8.06 -10.93 8.92
CA MET A 1 6.81 -10.33 9.43
C MET A 1 6.56 -10.70 10.89
N ASP A 2 7.42 -11.47 11.54
CA ASP A 2 7.29 -11.71 12.98
C ASP A 2 7.59 -10.43 13.77
N GLY A 3 6.83 -10.20 14.84
CA GLY A 3 6.89 -8.96 15.61
C GLY A 3 6.25 -7.73 14.96
N VAL A 4 5.73 -7.84 13.73
CA VAL A 4 4.98 -6.73 13.09
C VAL A 4 3.61 -6.59 13.74
N LYS A 5 3.31 -5.39 14.24
CA LYS A 5 1.99 -5.05 14.84
C LYS A 5 0.90 -4.99 13.76
N GLY A 6 -0.36 -5.25 14.12
CA GLY A 6 -1.51 -5.13 13.19
C GLY A 6 -1.64 -6.25 12.15
N ARG A 7 -0.98 -7.39 12.36
CA ARG A 7 -1.16 -8.58 11.50
C ARG A 7 -2.58 -9.15 11.59
N ASP A 8 -3.14 -9.15 12.80
CA ASP A 8 -4.52 -9.49 13.11
C ASP A 8 -5.51 -8.60 12.36
N LEU A 9 -5.25 -7.29 12.28
CA LEU A 9 -6.04 -6.34 11.49
C LEU A 9 -6.07 -6.73 9.99
N PHE A 10 -4.91 -7.07 9.42
CA PHE A 10 -4.85 -7.56 8.05
C PHE A 10 -5.66 -8.84 7.86
N LEU A 11 -5.52 -9.81 8.78
CA LEU A 11 -6.24 -11.08 8.72
C LEU A 11 -7.75 -10.87 8.82
N ALA A 12 -8.21 -10.05 9.77
CA ALA A 12 -9.63 -9.70 9.90
C ALA A 12 -10.19 -9.07 8.61
N ARG A 13 -9.40 -8.21 7.94
CA ARG A 13 -9.82 -7.61 6.67
C ARG A 13 -9.85 -8.62 5.52
N ALA A 14 -8.87 -9.52 5.46
CA ALA A 14 -8.78 -10.56 4.44
C ALA A 14 -9.86 -11.64 4.61
N ASP A 15 -10.29 -11.92 5.84
CA ASP A 15 -11.34 -12.89 6.16
C ASP A 15 -12.73 -12.48 5.61
N LEU A 16 -12.95 -11.17 5.43
CA LEU A 16 -14.17 -10.64 4.80
C LEU A 16 -14.25 -10.91 3.28
N ALA A 17 -13.22 -11.52 2.67
CA ALA A 17 -13.22 -11.83 1.26
C ALA A 17 -14.15 -13.01 0.94
N THR A 18 -15.35 -12.71 0.43
CA THR A 18 -16.31 -13.73 -0.01
C THR A 18 -16.05 -14.21 -1.44
N GLU A 19 -15.34 -13.42 -2.25
CA GLU A 19 -15.02 -13.74 -3.64
C GLU A 19 -13.59 -14.24 -3.80
N LYS A 20 -13.40 -15.21 -4.71
CA LYS A 20 -12.09 -15.78 -5.05
C LYS A 20 -11.09 -14.74 -5.56
N SER A 21 -11.57 -13.75 -6.32
CA SER A 21 -10.79 -12.58 -6.79
C SER A 21 -10.23 -11.79 -5.62
N THR A 22 -11.08 -11.43 -4.66
CA THR A 22 -10.71 -10.69 -3.46
C THR A 22 -9.77 -11.49 -2.56
N ALA A 23 -10.01 -12.80 -2.39
CA ALA A 23 -9.10 -13.67 -1.64
C ALA A 23 -7.69 -13.74 -2.29
N ARG A 24 -7.63 -13.82 -3.63
CA ARG A 24 -6.36 -13.77 -4.39
C ARG A 24 -5.67 -12.41 -4.23
N TYR A 25 -6.43 -11.32 -4.24
CA TYR A 25 -5.90 -9.97 -4.01
C TYR A 25 -5.19 -9.88 -2.65
N TYR A 26 -5.85 -10.28 -1.55
CA TYR A 26 -5.22 -10.24 -0.23
C TYR A 26 -4.04 -11.20 -0.10
N ARG A 27 -4.11 -12.39 -0.69
CA ARG A 27 -2.95 -13.30 -0.74
C ARG A 27 -1.76 -12.64 -1.41
N SER A 28 -1.96 -12.04 -2.58
CA SER A 28 -0.90 -11.33 -3.31
C SER A 28 -0.35 -10.16 -2.52
N MET A 29 -1.23 -9.39 -1.88
CA MET A 29 -0.84 -8.27 -1.01
C MET A 29 0.04 -8.73 0.15
N ALA A 30 -0.37 -9.77 0.88
CA ALA A 30 0.42 -10.35 1.99
C ALA A 30 1.80 -10.83 1.54
N GLN A 31 1.88 -11.48 0.37
CA GLN A 31 3.14 -11.93 -0.21
C GLN A 31 4.06 -10.74 -0.52
N LEU A 32 3.53 -9.68 -1.13
CA LEU A 32 4.31 -8.47 -1.44
C LEU A 32 4.74 -7.71 -0.19
N MET A 33 3.87 -7.57 0.82
CA MET A 33 4.23 -6.99 2.12
C MET A 33 5.37 -7.78 2.79
N GLY A 34 5.30 -9.11 2.75
CA GLY A 34 6.37 -9.98 3.24
C GLY A 34 7.68 -9.82 2.47
N ARG A 35 7.63 -9.63 1.14
CA ARG A 35 8.82 -9.36 0.32
C ARG A 35 9.40 -7.99 0.62
N TYR A 36 8.57 -6.95 0.73
CA TYR A 36 8.99 -5.60 1.10
C TYR A 36 9.74 -5.64 2.44
N HIS A 37 9.13 -6.28 3.45
CA HIS A 37 9.73 -6.41 4.78
C HIS A 37 11.12 -7.08 4.79
N ARG A 38 11.36 -8.02 3.87
CA ARG A 38 12.64 -8.75 3.78
C ARG A 38 13.68 -8.08 2.91
N ASN A 39 13.26 -7.40 1.85
CA ASN A 39 14.15 -6.99 0.76
C ASN A 39 14.32 -5.47 0.64
N VAL A 40 13.40 -4.68 1.21
CA VAL A 40 13.39 -3.21 1.07
C VAL A 40 13.62 -2.54 2.41
N ASP A 41 12.70 -2.70 3.36
CA ASP A 41 12.86 -2.19 4.71
C ASP A 41 12.03 -2.99 5.72
N THR A 42 12.47 -3.04 6.98
CA THR A 42 11.76 -3.71 8.06
C THR A 42 10.49 -2.95 8.42
N VAL A 43 9.36 -3.50 8.01
CA VAL A 43 8.02 -3.11 8.51
C VAL A 43 7.93 -3.31 10.02
N THR A 44 7.35 -2.34 10.72
CA THR A 44 7.08 -2.35 12.17
C THR A 44 5.59 -2.52 12.48
N ALA A 45 4.70 -2.01 11.62
CA ALA A 45 3.25 -2.15 11.77
C ALA A 45 2.52 -2.26 10.43
N ILE A 46 1.36 -2.93 10.46
CA ILE A 46 0.31 -2.84 9.45
C ILE A 46 -0.82 -2.02 10.05
N LEU A 47 -1.31 -1.05 9.28
CA LEU A 47 -2.27 -0.06 9.73
C LEU A 47 -3.43 -0.01 8.74
N ASP A 48 -4.62 0.31 9.25
CA ASP A 48 -5.77 0.67 8.42
C ASP A 48 -5.99 2.17 8.56
N THR A 49 -5.87 2.88 7.44
CA THR A 49 -6.11 4.32 7.35
C THR A 49 -7.28 4.55 6.40
N ALA A 50 -8.45 4.87 6.97
CA ALA A 50 -9.70 5.07 6.22
C ALA A 50 -10.10 3.90 5.29
N GLY A 51 -9.88 2.66 5.72
CA GLY A 51 -10.17 1.45 4.94
C GLY A 51 -9.05 1.04 3.98
N ILE A 52 -7.91 1.71 4.03
CA ILE A 52 -6.74 1.45 3.19
C ILE A 52 -5.64 0.85 4.08
N LEU A 53 -5.42 -0.45 3.89
CA LEU A 53 -4.31 -1.16 4.52
C LEU A 53 -2.97 -0.64 3.98
N ASN A 54 -2.07 -0.33 4.90
CA ASN A 54 -0.75 0.18 4.59
C ASN A 54 0.26 -0.29 5.65
N LEU A 55 1.54 -0.15 5.33
CA LEU A 55 2.65 -0.49 6.19
C LEU A 55 3.21 0.76 6.83
N GLN A 56 3.78 0.60 8.02
CA GLN A 56 4.71 1.54 8.60
C GLN A 56 6.06 0.85 8.81
N ASP A 57 7.15 1.54 8.46
CA ASP A 57 8.51 1.07 8.71
C ASP A 57 9.12 1.71 9.97
N ARG A 58 10.42 1.52 10.19
CA ARG A 58 11.12 2.13 11.35
C ARG A 58 11.29 3.64 11.24
N ALA A 59 11.30 4.18 10.02
CA ALA A 59 11.42 5.62 9.77
C ALA A 59 10.06 6.33 9.83
N GLY A 60 8.97 5.61 10.10
CA GLY A 60 7.62 6.15 10.16
C GLY A 60 6.97 6.36 8.79
N ARG A 61 7.61 5.94 7.69
CA ARG A 61 7.06 6.04 6.34
C ARG A 61 5.78 5.24 6.23
N ARG A 62 4.80 5.71 5.44
CA ARG A 62 3.54 5.00 5.18
C ARG A 62 3.55 4.45 3.77
N ILE A 63 3.51 3.12 3.65
CA ILE A 63 3.68 2.41 2.39
C ILE A 63 2.41 1.66 2.03
N VAL A 64 1.77 2.04 0.93
CA VAL A 64 0.66 1.32 0.34
C VAL A 64 1.19 0.34 -0.70
N ILE A 65 0.86 -0.94 -0.58
CA ILE A 65 1.20 -1.97 -1.57
C ILE A 65 -0.07 -2.36 -2.33
N ALA A 66 -0.07 -2.14 -3.63
CA ALA A 66 -1.20 -2.40 -4.51
C ALA A 66 -0.87 -3.53 -5.51
N PRO A 67 -1.35 -4.77 -5.28
CA PRO A 67 -1.18 -5.88 -6.21
C PRO A 67 -2.17 -5.78 -7.38
N VAL A 68 -2.07 -4.72 -8.17
CA VAL A 68 -2.92 -4.43 -9.33
C VAL A 68 -2.06 -4.27 -10.57
N ASP A 69 -2.61 -4.61 -11.74
CA ASP A 69 -1.89 -4.62 -13.02
C ASP A 69 -1.72 -3.23 -13.63
N HIS A 70 -2.67 -2.33 -13.37
CA HIS A 70 -2.63 -0.97 -13.89
C HIS A 70 -3.43 -0.01 -13.01
N VAL A 71 -2.96 1.23 -12.86
CA VAL A 71 -3.64 2.29 -12.09
C VAL A 71 -3.89 3.51 -12.96
N PHE A 72 -5.17 3.85 -13.12
CA PHE A 72 -5.66 5.05 -13.82
C PHE A 72 -6.07 6.14 -12.83
N TRP A 73 -5.97 7.40 -13.23
CA TRP A 73 -6.54 8.50 -12.46
C TRP A 73 -8.06 8.50 -12.62
N THR A 74 -8.77 8.49 -11.51
CA THR A 74 -10.24 8.48 -11.48
C THR A 74 -10.73 9.24 -10.27
N GLU A 75 -11.96 9.73 -10.31
CA GLU A 75 -12.62 10.35 -9.15
C GLU A 75 -12.61 9.44 -7.91
N LYS A 76 -12.71 8.12 -8.11
CA LYS A 76 -12.65 7.15 -7.01
C LYS A 76 -11.25 7.05 -6.39
N LEU A 77 -10.19 7.13 -7.20
CA LEU A 77 -8.82 7.15 -6.70
C LEU A 77 -8.53 8.46 -5.96
N ASP A 78 -8.95 9.58 -6.54
CA ASP A 78 -8.88 10.91 -5.93
C ASP A 78 -9.56 10.94 -4.55
N ALA A 79 -10.82 10.50 -4.48
CA ALA A 79 -11.57 10.45 -3.23
C ALA A 79 -10.95 9.51 -2.18
N LYS A 80 -10.32 8.40 -2.60
CA LYS A 80 -9.59 7.51 -1.69
C LYS A 80 -8.35 8.17 -1.12
N GLU A 81 -7.59 8.85 -1.97
CA GLU A 81 -6.37 9.56 -1.59
C GLU A 81 -6.68 10.69 -0.59
N GLN A 82 -7.70 11.50 -0.86
CA GLN A 82 -8.13 12.57 0.05
C GLN A 82 -8.56 12.02 1.42
N LYS A 83 -9.32 10.92 1.44
CA LYS A 83 -9.72 10.24 2.69
C LYS A 83 -8.52 9.71 3.45
N PHE A 84 -7.55 9.14 2.74
CA PHE A 84 -6.31 8.65 3.36
C PHE A 84 -5.55 9.80 4.04
N ARG A 85 -5.37 10.93 3.35
CA ARG A 85 -4.68 12.10 3.91
C ARG A 85 -5.42 12.67 5.10
N ALA A 86 -6.74 12.86 5.01
CA ALA A 86 -7.56 13.35 6.11
C ALA A 86 -7.46 12.45 7.36
N ALA A 87 -7.54 11.13 7.19
CA ALA A 87 -7.43 10.17 8.29
C ALA A 87 -6.01 10.00 8.85
N SER A 88 -5.00 10.49 8.12
CA SER A 88 -3.62 10.50 8.58
C SER A 88 -3.27 11.76 9.39
N GLY A 89 -4.22 12.69 9.61
CA GLY A 89 -4.12 13.72 10.65
C GLY A 89 -2.91 14.66 10.57
N GLY A 90 -2.51 15.13 9.38
CA GLY A 90 -1.31 15.98 9.22
C GLY A 90 0.02 15.23 9.36
N ASP A 91 0.04 14.05 10.00
CA ASP A 91 1.19 13.15 10.01
C ASP A 91 1.51 12.64 8.59
N ALA A 92 0.54 12.56 7.67
CA ALA A 92 0.84 12.25 6.26
C ALA A 92 1.70 13.31 5.56
N ASP A 93 1.66 14.57 6.01
CA ASP A 93 2.53 15.61 5.45
C ASP A 93 3.96 15.52 6.00
N GLN A 94 4.14 14.90 7.17
CA GLN A 94 5.45 14.61 7.76
C GLN A 94 5.97 13.20 7.42
N ALA A 95 5.07 12.25 7.21
CA ALA A 95 5.36 10.87 6.89
C ALA A 95 5.50 10.72 5.38
N ARG A 96 6.67 10.24 4.94
CA ARG A 96 6.91 10.02 3.52
C ARG A 96 5.96 8.92 3.02
N LEU A 97 5.06 9.29 2.12
CA LEU A 97 4.07 8.40 1.53
C LEU A 97 4.69 7.66 0.34
N GLU A 98 4.57 6.34 0.33
CA GLU A 98 5.02 5.50 -0.78
C GLU A 98 3.85 4.65 -1.30
N LEU A 99 3.69 4.60 -2.63
CA LEU A 99 2.76 3.70 -3.29
C LEU A 99 3.55 2.74 -4.19
N TRP A 100 3.47 1.46 -3.86
CA TRP A 100 4.10 0.37 -4.59
C TRP A 100 3.06 -0.37 -5.41
N VAL A 101 3.08 -0.18 -6.73
CA VAL A 101 2.17 -0.82 -7.68
C VAL A 101 2.87 -2.01 -8.31
N PHE A 102 2.21 -3.17 -8.31
CA PHE A 102 2.77 -4.37 -8.91
C PHE A 102 2.92 -4.24 -10.43
N GLY A 103 1.90 -3.74 -11.12
CA GLY A 103 1.96 -3.41 -12.53
C GLY A 103 2.36 -1.94 -12.77
N THR A 104 1.73 -1.28 -13.74
CA THR A 104 2.12 0.08 -14.15
C THR A 104 1.15 1.15 -13.65
N MET A 105 1.59 2.41 -13.68
CA MET A 105 0.75 3.56 -13.37
C MET A 105 0.68 4.48 -14.58
N ASP A 106 -0.51 5.00 -14.86
CA ASP A 106 -0.69 5.98 -15.92
C ASP A 106 0.02 7.31 -15.59
N PRO A 107 0.60 8.00 -16.59
CA PRO A 107 1.33 9.26 -16.35
C PRO A 107 0.49 10.33 -15.64
N ALA A 108 -0.81 10.40 -15.94
CA ALA A 108 -1.73 11.33 -15.27
C ALA A 108 -1.91 10.97 -13.79
N ALA A 109 -2.08 9.69 -13.46
CA ALA A 109 -2.21 9.23 -12.08
C ALA A 109 -0.91 9.45 -11.28
N GLU A 110 0.23 9.17 -11.91
CA GLU A 110 1.54 9.40 -11.30
C GLU A 110 1.78 10.89 -11.02
N HIS A 111 1.42 11.76 -11.97
CA HIS A 111 1.54 13.21 -11.81
C HIS A 111 0.71 13.71 -10.61
N GLU A 112 -0.58 13.37 -10.58
CA GLU A 112 -1.51 13.78 -9.53
C GLU A 112 -1.08 13.29 -8.14
N LEU A 113 -0.67 12.02 -8.02
CA LEU A 113 -0.23 11.47 -6.74
C LEU A 113 1.11 12.09 -6.29
N LYS A 114 2.06 12.31 -7.20
CA LYS A 114 3.35 12.96 -6.86
C LYS A 114 3.16 14.40 -6.39
N GLN A 115 2.26 15.16 -7.03
CA GLN A 115 1.91 16.51 -6.56
C GLN A 115 1.37 16.53 -5.13
N ARG A 116 0.80 15.39 -4.68
CA ARG A 116 0.27 15.20 -3.33
C ARG A 116 1.25 14.55 -2.36
N GLY A 117 2.54 14.49 -2.74
CA GLY A 117 3.62 14.02 -1.86
C GLY A 117 3.86 12.51 -1.89
N TRP A 118 3.23 11.76 -2.81
CA TRP A 118 3.49 10.34 -2.96
C TRP A 118 4.78 10.08 -3.74
N THR A 119 5.61 9.18 -3.21
CA THR A 119 6.64 8.51 -4.00
C THR A 119 6.04 7.27 -4.64
N ILE A 120 6.09 7.21 -5.98
CA ILE A 120 5.53 6.09 -6.75
C ILE A 120 6.63 5.11 -7.12
N VAL A 121 6.37 3.83 -6.87
CA VAL A 121 7.18 2.70 -7.34
C VAL A 121 6.26 1.77 -8.12
N ASP A 122 6.27 1.89 -9.43
CA ASP A 122 5.59 0.96 -10.32
C ASP A 122 6.51 -0.24 -10.66
N GLN A 123 5.92 -1.26 -11.30
CA GLN A 123 6.60 -2.52 -11.62
C GLN A 123 7.31 -3.10 -10.39
N ALA A 124 6.64 -3.01 -9.24
CA ALA A 124 7.19 -3.37 -7.95
C ALA A 124 7.63 -4.84 -7.90
N ASP A 125 7.11 -5.69 -8.78
CA ASP A 125 7.52 -7.08 -8.95
C ASP A 125 9.00 -7.23 -9.30
N ARG A 126 9.54 -6.31 -10.12
CA ARG A 126 10.96 -6.26 -10.51
C ARG A 126 11.86 -5.92 -9.33
N ARG A 127 11.35 -5.12 -8.38
CA ARG A 127 12.06 -4.69 -7.16
C ARG A 127 11.81 -5.62 -5.97
N LEU A 128 10.79 -6.46 -6.03
CA LEU A 128 10.40 -7.43 -5.00
C LEU A 128 10.49 -8.87 -5.56
N PRO A 129 11.71 -9.40 -5.75
CA PRO A 129 11.89 -10.69 -6.41
C PRO A 129 11.17 -11.82 -5.67
N LYS A 130 10.61 -12.73 -6.46
CA LYS A 130 10.06 -14.02 -6.00
C LYS A 130 11.24 -14.92 -5.60
N LYS A 131 11.80 -14.75 -4.40
CA LYS A 131 12.63 -15.82 -3.82
C LYS A 131 11.75 -17.04 -3.56
#